data_AF-A0AAV5SHH4-F1
#
_entry.id   AF-A0AAV5SHH4-F1
#
_cell.length_a   1.000
_cell.length_b   1.000
_cell.length_c   1.000
_cell.angle_alpha   90.00
_cell.angle_beta   90.00
_cell.angle_gamma   90.00
#
_symmetry.space_group_name_H-M   'P 1'
#
loop_
_entity.id
_entity.type
_entity.pdbx_description
1 polymer ?
#
loop_
_entity_poly.entity_id
_entity_poly.type
_entity_poly.pdbx_seq_one_letter_code
_entity_poly.pdbx_strand_id
1 'polypeptide(L)'
;VDGLFEKLQEMDEFIRISKKSNKESTARGDLFSRSCSICSTVDPLQRVVSVECGHVVCRECGGEQKTCSVCKTKTLLVPLFENEICSRECAVCFEEPFERVFYKGCGHVICCACAIQIRVGAVHVCPFCR
;
A
#
# COMPACT_ATOMS: atom_id res chain seq x y z
N VAL A 1 -9.85 -30.71 8.32
CA VAL A 1 -8.41 -30.49 8.56
C VAL A 1 -7.69 -30.15 7.26
N ASP A 2 -8.11 -30.71 6.13
CA ASP A 2 -7.47 -30.48 4.82
C ASP A 2 -7.54 -29.02 4.32
N GLY A 3 -8.69 -28.36 4.43
CA GLY A 3 -8.85 -26.98 3.91
C GLY A 3 -8.13 -25.85 4.67
N LEU A 4 -7.59 -26.10 5.88
CA LEU A 4 -6.73 -25.12 6.56
C LEU A 4 -5.28 -25.25 6.09
N PHE A 5 -4.83 -26.49 5.87
CA PHE A 5 -3.50 -26.77 5.38
C PHE A 5 -3.30 -26.24 3.95
N GLU A 6 -4.29 -26.46 3.07
CA GLU A 6 -4.29 -25.91 1.71
C GLU A 6 -4.17 -24.38 1.71
N LYS A 7 -4.96 -23.69 2.54
CA LYS A 7 -4.90 -22.21 2.66
C LYS A 7 -3.55 -21.70 3.15
N LEU A 8 -2.90 -22.42 4.05
CA LEU A 8 -1.56 -22.06 4.53
C LEU A 8 -0.53 -22.22 3.41
N GLN A 9 -0.60 -23.29 2.62
CA GLN A 9 0.28 -23.50 1.47
C GLN A 9 0.08 -22.42 0.38
N GLU A 10 -1.17 -22.05 0.09
CA GLU A 10 -1.48 -20.95 -0.84
C GLU A 10 -0.91 -19.62 -0.36
N MET A 11 -1.04 -19.32 0.94
CA MET A 11 -0.46 -18.11 1.54
C MET A 11 1.06 -18.09 1.47
N ASP A 12 1.72 -19.21 1.78
CA ASP A 12 3.17 -19.33 1.72
C ASP A 12 3.70 -19.16 0.29
N GLU A 13 3.02 -19.76 -0.69
CA GLU A 13 3.35 -19.62 -2.10
C GLU A 13 3.15 -18.17 -2.57
N PHE A 14 2.06 -17.52 -2.17
CA PHE A 14 1.83 -16.10 -2.49
C PHE A 14 2.92 -15.21 -1.89
N ILE A 15 3.32 -15.45 -0.63
CA ILE A 15 4.41 -14.72 0.02
C ILE A 15 5.71 -14.92 -0.75
N ARG A 16 6.02 -16.15 -1.16
CA ARG A 16 7.23 -16.50 -1.91
C ARG A 16 7.29 -15.77 -3.25
N ILE A 17 6.19 -15.80 -4.02
CA ILE A 17 6.07 -15.12 -5.31
C ILE A 17 6.20 -13.60 -5.11
N SER A 18 5.46 -13.03 -4.16
CA SER A 18 5.49 -11.58 -3.87
C SER A 18 6.89 -11.10 -3.49
N LYS A 19 7.62 -11.87 -2.66
CA LYS A 19 9.01 -11.54 -2.30
C LYS A 19 9.96 -11.60 -3.49
N LYS A 20 9.76 -12.57 -4.39
CA LYS A 20 10.54 -12.65 -5.63
C LYS A 20 10.28 -11.42 -6.52
N SER A 21 9.03 -11.05 -6.74
CA SER A 21 8.66 -9.87 -7.54
C SER A 21 9.22 -8.56 -6.98
N ASN A 22 9.26 -8.41 -5.64
CA ASN A 22 9.86 -7.24 -5.01
C ASN A 22 11.36 -7.14 -5.32
N LYS A 23 12.11 -8.23 -5.16
CA LYS A 23 13.54 -8.26 -5.48
C LYS A 23 13.83 -7.94 -6.94
N GLU A 24 13.00 -8.45 -7.84
CA GLU A 24 13.12 -8.15 -9.27
C GLU A 24 12.81 -6.67 -9.56
N SER A 25 11.85 -6.09 -8.86
CA SER A 25 11.50 -4.65 -8.96
C SER A 25 12.65 -3.77 -8.47
N THR A 26 13.22 -4.09 -7.30
CA THR A 26 14.45 -3.46 -6.78
C THR A 26 15.59 -3.57 -7.79
N ALA A 27 15.84 -4.76 -8.34
CA ALA A 27 16.95 -5.00 -9.25
C ALA A 27 16.82 -4.26 -10.59
N ARG A 28 15.58 -4.04 -11.07
CA ARG A 28 15.31 -3.22 -12.27
C ARG A 28 15.35 -1.72 -11.98
N GLY A 29 15.24 -1.31 -10.71
CA GLY A 29 15.06 0.09 -10.32
C GLY A 29 13.71 0.63 -10.77
N ASP A 30 12.64 -0.15 -10.62
CA ASP A 30 11.30 0.28 -11.02
C ASP A 30 10.87 1.53 -10.22
N LEU A 31 10.63 2.63 -10.93
CA LEU A 31 10.09 3.86 -10.36
C LEU A 31 8.63 4.02 -10.75
N PHE A 32 7.83 4.56 -9.83
CA PHE A 32 6.42 4.83 -10.06
C PHE A 32 6.13 6.29 -9.77
N SER A 33 5.38 6.92 -10.66
CA SER A 33 5.05 8.33 -10.54
C SER A 33 4.36 8.64 -9.21
N ARG A 34 4.80 9.72 -8.57
CA ARG A 34 4.11 10.31 -7.41
C ARG A 34 3.11 11.39 -7.80
N SER A 35 3.03 11.74 -9.09
CA SER A 35 2.23 12.84 -9.58
C SER A 35 0.76 12.68 -9.18
N CYS A 36 0.16 13.77 -8.71
CA CYS A 36 -1.27 13.79 -8.49
C CYS A 36 -2.01 13.74 -9.83
N SER A 37 -2.92 12.78 -9.98
CA SER A 37 -3.71 12.59 -11.20
C SER A 37 -4.74 13.70 -11.49
N ILE A 38 -4.94 14.64 -10.56
CA ILE A 38 -5.91 15.74 -10.68
C ILE A 38 -5.23 17.06 -11.01
N CYS A 39 -4.26 17.50 -10.20
CA CYS A 39 -3.57 18.78 -10.39
C CYS A 39 -2.21 18.66 -11.08
N SER A 40 -1.75 17.44 -11.38
CA SER A 40 -0.46 17.16 -12.02
C SER A 40 0.78 17.59 -11.22
N THR A 41 0.65 18.00 -9.95
CA THR A 41 1.80 18.22 -9.05
C THR A 41 2.63 16.94 -9.01
N VAL A 42 3.90 17.03 -9.43
CA VAL A 42 4.78 15.88 -9.70
C VAL A 42 5.13 15.10 -8.44
N ASP A 43 5.40 15.82 -7.35
CA ASP A 43 5.74 15.23 -6.07
C ASP A 43 5.08 16.00 -4.93
N PRO A 44 3.77 15.77 -4.69
CA PRO A 44 3.07 16.43 -3.61
C PRO A 44 3.62 15.96 -2.25
N LEU A 45 3.87 16.91 -1.36
CA LEU A 45 4.43 16.66 -0.02
C LEU A 45 3.57 15.70 0.80
N GLN A 46 2.24 15.80 0.65
CA GLN A 46 1.29 14.95 1.34
C GLN A 46 0.28 14.37 0.35
N ARG A 47 0.04 13.07 0.47
CA ARG A 47 -0.95 12.35 -0.32
C ARG A 47 -1.98 11.70 0.57
N VAL A 48 -3.17 11.50 0.01
CA VAL A 48 -4.27 10.79 0.66
C VAL A 48 -4.75 9.67 -0.25
N VAL A 49 -5.23 8.59 0.36
CA VAL A 49 -5.79 7.43 -0.34
C VAL A 49 -7.26 7.25 0.02
N SER A 50 -8.07 6.94 -1.00
CA SER A 50 -9.47 6.52 -0.83
C SER A 50 -9.53 5.07 -0.35
N VAL A 51 -10.02 4.83 0.88
CA VAL A 51 -9.97 3.50 1.51
C VAL A 51 -10.76 2.41 0.78
N GLU A 52 -11.74 2.80 -0.05
CA GLU A 52 -12.62 1.84 -0.75
C GLU A 52 -12.14 1.50 -2.16
N CYS A 53 -11.46 2.41 -2.85
CA CYS A 53 -11.04 2.20 -4.23
C CYS A 53 -9.52 2.29 -4.45
N GLY A 54 -8.74 2.67 -3.44
CA GLY A 54 -7.27 2.74 -3.51
C GLY A 54 -6.70 3.89 -4.34
N HIS A 55 -7.55 4.75 -4.94
CA HIS A 55 -7.06 5.93 -5.67
C HIS A 55 -6.33 6.90 -4.72
N VAL A 56 -5.16 7.36 -5.17
CA VAL A 56 -4.26 8.26 -4.44
C VAL A 56 -4.20 9.61 -5.15
N VAL A 57 -4.31 10.70 -4.38
CA VAL A 57 -4.19 12.08 -4.86
C VAL A 57 -3.41 12.91 -3.83
N CYS A 58 -2.99 14.13 -4.18
CA CYS A 58 -2.44 15.05 -3.18
C CYS A 58 -3.51 15.44 -2.15
N ARG A 59 -3.07 15.85 -0.96
CA ARG A 59 -3.97 16.21 0.14
C ARG A 59 -4.94 17.32 -0.27
N GLU A 60 -4.48 18.30 -1.03
CA GLU A 60 -5.28 19.45 -1.49
C GLU A 60 -6.41 19.00 -2.43
N CYS A 61 -6.13 18.08 -3.36
CA CYS A 61 -7.15 17.55 -4.27
C CYS A 61 -8.08 16.51 -3.62
N GLY A 62 -7.65 15.86 -2.54
CA GLY A 62 -8.52 15.02 -1.73
C GLY A 62 -9.49 15.87 -0.90
N GLY A 63 -8.98 16.90 -0.23
CA GLY A 63 -9.75 17.74 0.69
C GLY A 63 -10.42 16.92 1.80
N GLU A 64 -11.54 17.43 2.31
CA GLU A 64 -12.36 16.77 3.34
C GLU A 64 -13.58 16.03 2.75
N GLN A 65 -13.46 15.61 1.49
CA GLN A 65 -14.57 14.99 0.77
C GLN A 65 -14.85 13.57 1.27
N LYS A 66 -16.12 13.17 1.25
CA LYS A 66 -16.58 11.81 1.59
C LYS A 66 -16.70 10.90 0.36
N THR A 67 -16.09 11.30 -0.75
CA THR A 67 -16.09 10.60 -2.03
C THR A 67 -14.70 10.71 -2.66
N CYS A 68 -14.31 9.68 -3.41
CA CYS A 68 -13.06 9.68 -4.14
C CYS A 68 -13.10 10.76 -5.24
N SER A 69 -12.11 11.68 -5.24
CA SER A 69 -12.04 12.74 -6.25
C SER A 69 -11.89 12.21 -7.68
N VAL A 70 -11.37 10.98 -7.85
CA VAL A 70 -11.13 10.32 -9.15
C VAL A 70 -12.39 9.59 -9.66
N CYS A 71 -12.91 8.60 -8.93
CA CYS A 71 -14.00 7.74 -9.39
C CYS A 71 -15.36 7.97 -8.70
N LYS A 72 -15.43 8.96 -7.79
CA LYS A 72 -16.64 9.35 -7.03
C LYS A 72 -17.21 8.32 -6.07
N THR A 73 -16.57 7.15 -5.90
CA THR A 73 -16.93 6.15 -4.89
C THR A 73 -16.95 6.76 -3.50
N LYS A 74 -18.03 6.55 -2.73
CA LYS A 74 -18.13 6.96 -1.33
C LYS A 74 -17.02 6.31 -0.53
N THR A 75 -16.25 7.11 0.21
CA THR A 75 -15.04 6.62 0.86
C THR A 75 -14.63 7.54 2.00
N LEU A 76 -13.71 7.04 2.84
CA LEU A 76 -12.90 7.88 3.72
C LEU A 76 -11.56 8.13 3.03
N LEU A 77 -11.03 9.34 3.21
CA LEU A 77 -9.67 9.66 2.81
C LEU A 77 -8.78 9.56 4.05
N VAL A 78 -7.71 8.78 3.95
CA VAL A 78 -6.69 8.69 5.00
C VAL A 78 -5.34 9.16 4.46
N PRO A 79 -4.46 9.73 5.30
CA PRO A 79 -3.09 10.06 4.90
C PRO A 79 -2.38 8.82 4.39
N LEU A 80 -1.66 8.93 3.27
CA LEU A 80 -0.80 7.85 2.78
C LEU A 80 0.62 8.11 3.28
N PHE A 81 1.09 7.29 4.21
CA PHE A 81 2.44 7.44 4.78
C PHE A 81 3.47 6.80 3.86
N GLU A 82 4.28 7.65 3.23
CA GLU A 82 5.31 7.28 2.28
C GLU A 82 6.60 8.01 2.62
N ASN A 83 7.74 7.42 2.26
CA ASN A 83 9.03 8.03 2.53
C ASN A 83 9.19 9.35 1.71
N GLU A 84 9.82 10.35 2.32
CA GLU A 84 10.02 11.69 1.78
C GLU A 84 11.02 11.70 0.61
N ILE A 85 11.95 10.73 0.57
CA ILE A 85 12.94 10.61 -0.51
C ILE A 85 12.40 9.91 -1.77
N CYS A 86 11.09 9.90 -1.98
CA CYS A 86 10.40 9.13 -3.04
C CYS A 86 10.64 7.61 -3.01
N SER A 87 11.37 7.10 -2.02
CA SER A 87 11.64 5.67 -1.90
C SER A 87 10.34 4.91 -1.64
N ARG A 88 10.15 3.85 -2.41
CA ARG A 88 9.02 2.93 -2.25
C ARG A 88 9.33 1.79 -1.29
N GLU A 89 10.49 1.82 -0.67
CA GLU A 89 10.99 0.80 0.22
C GLU A 89 9.95 0.42 1.27
N CYS A 90 9.70 -0.88 1.38
CA CYS A 90 8.89 -1.42 2.44
C CYS A 90 9.63 -1.26 3.77
N ALA A 91 9.10 -0.46 4.69
CA ALA A 91 9.70 -0.20 6.00
C ALA A 91 9.84 -1.44 6.92
N VAL A 92 9.41 -2.62 6.47
CA VAL A 92 9.58 -3.91 7.18
C VAL A 92 10.74 -4.71 6.60
N CYS A 93 10.82 -4.84 5.27
CA CYS A 93 11.79 -5.73 4.62
C CYS A 93 12.85 -5.02 3.79
N PHE A 94 12.78 -3.69 3.68
CA PHE A 94 13.74 -2.84 2.98
C PHE A 94 13.92 -3.16 1.48
N GLU A 95 12.91 -3.77 0.86
CA GLU A 95 12.84 -3.99 -0.59
C GLU A 95 11.96 -2.92 -1.23
N GLU A 96 12.11 -2.64 -2.52
CA GLU A 96 11.21 -1.74 -3.28
C GLU A 96 10.13 -2.57 -3.99
N PRO A 97 8.99 -2.82 -3.34
CA PRO A 97 7.98 -3.71 -3.89
C PRO A 97 7.29 -3.13 -5.12
N PHE A 98 7.03 -4.01 -6.09
CA PHE A 98 6.21 -3.71 -7.26
C PHE A 98 4.77 -3.34 -6.83
N GLU A 99 4.22 -4.07 -5.86
CA GLU A 99 2.89 -3.85 -5.29
C GLU A 99 2.97 -3.56 -3.78
N ARG A 100 2.21 -2.54 -3.36
CA ARG A 100 2.09 -2.14 -1.96
C ARG A 100 0.63 -2.17 -1.53
N VAL A 101 0.44 -2.42 -0.25
CA VAL A 101 -0.85 -2.33 0.43
C VAL A 101 -0.77 -1.28 1.53
N PHE A 102 -1.93 -0.74 1.89
CA PHE A 102 -2.06 0.22 2.98
C PHE A 102 -3.08 -0.25 4.00
N TYR A 103 -2.90 0.16 5.26
CA TYR A 103 -3.86 -0.12 6.33
C TYR A 103 -5.01 0.88 6.29
N LYS A 104 -6.25 0.43 6.06
CA LYS A 104 -7.41 1.32 5.91
C LYS A 104 -7.63 2.30 7.07
N GLY A 105 -7.24 1.94 8.30
CA GLY A 105 -7.46 2.78 9.49
C GLY A 105 -6.49 3.95 9.64
N CYS A 106 -5.30 3.87 9.03
CA CYS A 106 -4.24 4.87 9.25
C CYS A 106 -3.43 5.22 8.01
N GLY A 107 -3.54 4.43 6.94
CA GLY A 107 -2.87 4.63 5.65
C GLY A 107 -1.35 4.42 5.65
N HIS A 108 -0.79 3.76 6.66
CA HIS A 108 0.57 3.23 6.60
C HIS A 108 0.69 2.17 5.50
N VAL A 109 1.84 2.16 4.80
CA VAL A 109 2.06 1.37 3.57
C VAL A 109 3.19 0.36 3.77
N ILE A 110 2.99 -0.87 3.32
CA ILE A 110 4.02 -1.94 3.27
C ILE A 110 3.82 -2.81 2.01
N CYS A 111 4.75 -3.73 1.73
CA CYS A 111 4.54 -4.70 0.65
C CYS A 111 3.50 -5.77 1.02
N CYS A 112 2.86 -6.37 0.01
CA CYS A 112 1.84 -7.42 0.19
C CYS A 112 2.37 -8.59 1.03
N ALA A 113 3.60 -9.04 0.76
CA ALA A 113 4.21 -10.15 1.49
C ALA A 113 4.32 -9.86 3.00
N CYS A 114 4.83 -8.68 3.38
CA CYS A 114 4.95 -8.30 4.79
C CYS A 114 3.57 -8.16 5.45
N ALA A 115 2.57 -7.61 4.74
CA ALA A 115 1.22 -7.48 5.28
C ALA A 115 0.57 -8.82 5.64
N ILE A 116 0.81 -9.85 4.82
CA ILE A 116 0.34 -11.20 5.08
C ILE A 116 1.11 -11.85 6.23
N GLN A 117 2.44 -11.69 6.25
CA GLN A 117 3.30 -12.26 7.30
C GLN A 117 3.05 -11.67 8.70
N ILE A 118 2.72 -10.38 8.78
CA ILE A 118 2.49 -9.67 10.06
C ILE A 118 1.09 -9.96 10.63
N ARG A 119 0.22 -10.64 9.89
CA ARG A 119 -1.14 -10.95 10.34
C ARG A 119 -1.12 -11.72 11.67
N VAL A 120 -1.85 -11.21 12.67
CA VAL A 120 -2.04 -11.89 13.96
C VAL A 120 -3.40 -12.58 13.94
N GLY A 121 -3.40 -13.90 13.78
CA GLY A 121 -4.62 -14.68 13.59
C GLY A 121 -5.37 -14.24 12.33
N ALA A 122 -6.58 -13.71 12.49
CA ALA A 122 -7.37 -13.20 11.38
C ALA A 122 -7.13 -11.71 11.05
N VAL A 123 -6.42 -10.98 11.90
CA VAL A 123 -6.43 -9.50 11.93
C VAL A 123 -5.13 -8.93 11.36
N HIS A 124 -5.27 -7.93 10.48
CA HIS A 124 -4.15 -7.10 10.00
C HIS A 124 -4.08 -5.82 10.84
N VAL A 125 -3.27 -5.83 11.89
CA VAL A 125 -2.98 -4.63 12.70
C VAL A 125 -1.80 -3.88 12.07
N CYS A 126 -1.88 -2.55 12.04
CA CYS A 126 -0.78 -1.73 11.57
C CYS A 126 0.44 -1.89 12.51
N PRO A 127 1.62 -2.31 12.02
CA PRO A 127 2.79 -2.49 12.87
C PRO A 127 3.37 -1.17 13.39
N PHE A 128 3.02 -0.02 12.78
CA PHE A 128 3.62 1.29 13.08
C PHE A 128 2.87 2.09 14.12
N CYS A 129 1.53 2.02 14.15
CA CYS A 129 0.71 2.91 14.97
C CYS A 129 -0.33 2.19 15.85
N ARG A 130 -0.22 0.86 15.97
CA ARG A 130 -0.99 -0.07 16.83
C ARG A 130 -2.35 0.44 17.31
#